data_AF-A0A6S6U459-F1
#
_entry.id   AF-A0A6S6U459-F1
#
_cell.length_a   1.000
_cell.length_b   1.000
_cell.length_c   1.000
_cell.angle_alpha   90.00
_cell.angle_beta   90.00
_cell.angle_gamma   90.00
#
_symmetry.space_group_name_H-M   'P 1'
#
loop_
_entity.id
_entity.type
_entity.pdbx_description
1 polymer ?
#
loop_
_entity_poly.entity_id
_entity_poly.type
_entity_poly.pdbx_seq_one_letter_code
_entity_poly.pdbx_strand_id
1 'polypeptide(L)'
;MNTQTQPIGKVFTFIQQDKKEESVAVQNSIDKIIDIIKYRTSIGLNIEDISNSLLDDIFQLRLDILEWSSKQEISFLNEMNQIIVDEIIKNTPLKNYDELNKTYVDSLEIYYKVLCSMQLSQTGNSSERISEEISTLLNAHITFTSLKKILCIVPQNTGKLFSKFLEESLKLEISFIIADLIITEGIKKPKKLYIKELVSFMLKSIKRYGAYAITLKLWTPENVYENHLINKTSILATTIALDNNLGKKIAIDHLQKMLST
;
A
#
# COMPACT_ATOMS: atom_id res chain seq x y z
N MET A 1 -5.55 -10.25 17.13
CA MET A 1 -4.52 -9.47 16.40
C MET A 1 -4.78 -9.73 14.92
N ASN A 2 -5.10 -8.70 14.14
CA ASN A 2 -5.91 -8.82 12.90
C ASN A 2 -5.06 -8.94 11.61
N THR A 3 -5.56 -9.71 10.67
CA THR A 3 -4.94 -10.33 9.48
C THR A 3 -4.62 -9.37 8.32
N GLN A 4 -4.72 -8.06 8.53
CA GLN A 4 -4.90 -7.08 7.46
C GLN A 4 -3.64 -6.31 7.01
N THR A 5 -2.43 -6.79 7.30
CA THR A 5 -1.22 -5.94 7.31
C THR A 5 -0.13 -6.21 6.30
N GLN A 6 -0.46 -6.90 5.21
CA GLN A 6 0.59 -7.43 4.35
C GLN A 6 0.52 -6.87 2.93
N PRO A 7 1.63 -6.32 2.40
CA PRO A 7 1.72 -6.04 0.98
C PRO A 7 1.64 -7.35 0.22
N ILE A 8 0.74 -7.40 -0.77
CA ILE A 8 0.45 -8.57 -1.61
C ILE A 8 1.71 -9.23 -2.18
N GLY A 9 2.73 -8.43 -2.55
CA GLY A 9 4.01 -8.94 -3.05
C GLY A 9 4.77 -9.84 -2.06
N LYS A 10 4.61 -9.64 -0.74
CA LYS A 10 5.25 -10.48 0.30
C LYS A 10 4.39 -11.67 0.71
N VAL A 11 3.06 -11.53 0.64
CA VAL A 11 2.13 -12.66 0.79
C VAL A 11 2.45 -13.74 -0.24
N PHE A 12 2.80 -13.34 -1.47
CA PHE A 12 3.25 -14.25 -2.52
C PHE A 12 4.51 -15.04 -2.15
N THR A 13 5.57 -14.37 -1.68
CA THR A 13 6.82 -15.05 -1.29
C THR A 13 6.57 -16.09 -0.20
N PHE A 14 5.64 -15.83 0.70
CA PHE A 14 5.28 -16.74 1.77
C PHE A 14 4.39 -17.90 1.32
N ILE A 15 3.36 -17.65 0.51
CA ILE A 15 2.47 -18.70 -0.01
C ILE A 15 3.24 -19.68 -0.89
N GLN A 16 4.26 -19.23 -1.64
CA GLN A 16 5.12 -20.15 -2.39
C GLN A 16 5.92 -21.12 -1.50
N GLN A 17 6.16 -20.76 -0.23
CA GLN A 17 6.88 -21.59 0.73
C GLN A 17 5.95 -22.56 1.47
N ASP A 18 4.69 -22.20 1.72
CA ASP A 18 3.70 -23.04 2.42
C ASP A 18 2.60 -23.58 1.48
N LYS A 19 2.74 -24.85 1.06
CA LYS A 19 1.88 -25.52 0.06
C LYS A 19 0.55 -26.05 0.63
N LYS A 20 -0.26 -25.22 1.29
CA LYS A 20 -1.60 -25.61 1.77
C LYS A 20 -2.65 -25.56 0.64
N GLU A 21 -3.62 -26.48 0.63
CA GLU A 21 -4.65 -26.53 -0.42
C GLU A 21 -5.49 -25.24 -0.55
N GLU A 22 -5.80 -24.58 0.58
CA GLU A 22 -6.56 -23.32 0.60
C GLU A 22 -5.78 -22.13 0.01
N SER A 23 -4.45 -22.21 -0.09
CA SER A 23 -3.64 -21.15 -0.70
C SER A 23 -3.60 -21.23 -2.23
N VAL A 24 -4.08 -22.34 -2.83
CA VAL A 24 -4.04 -22.55 -4.29
C VAL A 24 -4.86 -21.51 -5.05
N ALA A 25 -6.02 -21.11 -4.54
CA ALA A 25 -6.85 -20.08 -5.19
C ALA A 25 -6.16 -18.71 -5.19
N VAL A 26 -5.63 -18.29 -4.05
CA VAL A 26 -4.85 -17.04 -3.91
C VAL A 26 -3.59 -17.10 -4.79
N GLN A 27 -2.89 -18.23 -4.79
CA GLN A 27 -1.71 -18.46 -5.62
C GLN A 27 -2.03 -18.31 -7.11
N ASN A 28 -3.12 -18.91 -7.60
CA ASN A 28 -3.56 -18.79 -8.99
C ASN A 28 -3.86 -17.33 -9.38
N SER A 29 -4.53 -16.58 -8.49
CA SER A 29 -4.79 -15.15 -8.70
C SER A 29 -3.48 -14.35 -8.79
N ILE A 30 -2.50 -14.65 -7.94
CA ILE A 30 -1.19 -14.01 -7.98
C ILE A 30 -0.45 -14.35 -9.27
N ASP A 31 -0.39 -15.62 -9.66
CA ASP A 31 0.32 -16.08 -10.85
C ASP A 31 -0.25 -15.41 -12.11
N LYS A 32 -1.58 -15.31 -12.20
CA LYS A 32 -2.26 -14.57 -13.28
C LYS A 32 -1.83 -13.10 -13.32
N ILE A 33 -1.78 -12.42 -12.18
CA ILE A 33 -1.35 -11.01 -12.10
C ILE A 33 0.12 -10.86 -12.53
N ILE A 34 0.99 -11.77 -12.08
CA ILE A 34 2.41 -11.78 -12.47
C ILE A 34 2.56 -11.96 -13.98
N ASP A 35 1.82 -12.90 -14.57
CA ASP A 35 1.86 -13.13 -16.01
C ASP A 35 1.39 -11.92 -16.81
N ILE A 36 0.33 -11.24 -16.35
CA ILE A 36 -0.13 -9.99 -16.96
C ILE A 36 0.94 -8.90 -16.84
N ILE A 37 1.58 -8.73 -15.67
CA ILE A 37 2.65 -7.76 -15.46
C ILE A 37 3.85 -8.03 -16.39
N LYS A 38 4.30 -9.28 -16.45
CA LYS A 38 5.41 -9.71 -17.32
C LYS A 38 5.07 -9.44 -18.79
N TYR A 39 3.88 -9.84 -19.23
CA TYR A 39 3.41 -9.61 -20.59
C TYR A 39 3.40 -8.11 -20.93
N ARG A 40 2.74 -7.29 -20.10
CA ARG A 40 2.61 -5.84 -20.32
C ARG A 40 3.97 -5.12 -20.31
N THR A 41 4.89 -5.56 -19.45
CA THR A 41 6.28 -5.08 -19.44
C THR A 41 7.00 -5.44 -20.74
N SER A 42 6.80 -6.67 -21.25
CA SER A 42 7.48 -7.15 -22.46
C SER A 42 7.05 -6.43 -23.74
N ILE A 43 5.77 -6.03 -23.84
CA ILE A 43 5.27 -5.21 -24.94
C ILE A 43 5.60 -3.71 -24.78
N GLY A 44 6.26 -3.33 -23.68
CA GLY A 44 6.79 -1.98 -23.46
C GLY A 44 5.78 -0.96 -22.94
N LEU A 45 4.72 -1.40 -22.24
CA LEU A 45 3.87 -0.46 -21.50
C LEU A 45 4.66 0.19 -20.36
N ASN A 46 4.32 1.45 -20.09
CA ASN A 46 4.89 2.20 -18.97
C ASN A 46 4.25 1.77 -17.64
N ILE A 47 4.90 2.06 -16.52
CA ILE A 47 4.50 1.65 -15.16
C ILE A 47 3.14 2.22 -14.79
N GLU A 48 2.85 3.47 -15.15
CA GLU A 48 1.58 4.13 -14.82
C GLU A 48 0.41 3.45 -15.57
N ASP A 49 0.58 3.07 -16.84
CA ASP A 49 -0.42 2.35 -17.62
C ASP A 49 -0.64 0.93 -17.11
N ILE A 50 0.45 0.22 -16.79
CA ILE A 50 0.36 -1.11 -16.13
C ILE A 50 -0.40 -0.98 -14.83
N SER A 51 -0.08 0.03 -14.02
CA SER A 51 -0.68 0.19 -12.72
C SER A 51 -2.18 0.53 -12.79
N ASN A 52 -2.55 1.51 -13.60
CA ASN A 52 -3.95 1.92 -13.75
C ASN A 52 -4.84 0.79 -14.30
N SER A 53 -4.29 -0.06 -15.15
CA SER A 53 -5.01 -1.20 -15.74
C SER A 53 -5.04 -2.46 -14.86
N LEU A 54 -4.45 -2.44 -13.66
CA LEU A 54 -4.45 -3.55 -12.70
C LEU A 54 -5.13 -3.21 -11.37
N LEU A 55 -5.66 -2.00 -11.20
CA LEU A 55 -6.22 -1.58 -9.91
C LEU A 55 -7.36 -2.49 -9.43
N ASP A 56 -8.28 -2.88 -10.33
CA ASP A 56 -9.39 -3.77 -9.98
C ASP A 56 -8.90 -5.19 -9.67
N ASP A 57 -7.93 -5.72 -10.44
CA ASP A 57 -7.37 -7.06 -10.21
C ASP A 57 -6.62 -7.15 -8.87
N ILE A 58 -5.83 -6.13 -8.54
CA ILE A 58 -5.05 -6.06 -7.30
C ILE A 58 -5.95 -5.83 -6.10
N PHE A 59 -7.02 -5.04 -6.28
CA PHE A 59 -8.02 -4.88 -5.24
C PHE A 59 -8.74 -6.19 -4.94
N GLN A 60 -9.12 -6.95 -5.98
CA GLN A 60 -9.72 -8.27 -5.80
C GLN A 60 -8.77 -9.23 -5.08
N LEU A 61 -7.50 -9.29 -5.52
CA LEU A 61 -6.48 -10.10 -4.85
C LEU A 61 -6.29 -9.70 -3.37
N ARG A 62 -6.37 -8.40 -3.05
CA ARG A 62 -6.34 -7.94 -1.67
C ARG A 62 -7.49 -8.52 -0.86
N LEU A 63 -8.71 -8.50 -1.39
CA LEU A 63 -9.88 -9.07 -0.72
C LEU A 63 -9.74 -10.58 -0.55
N ASP A 64 -9.27 -11.30 -1.57
CA ASP A 64 -9.02 -12.74 -1.51
C ASP A 64 -7.99 -13.08 -0.40
N ILE A 65 -6.91 -12.31 -0.30
CA ILE A 65 -5.89 -12.47 0.76
C ILE A 65 -6.47 -12.15 2.13
N LEU A 66 -7.30 -11.12 2.26
CA LEU A 66 -7.93 -10.76 3.53
C LEU A 66 -8.91 -11.86 4.01
N GLU A 67 -9.67 -12.45 3.10
CA GLU A 67 -10.57 -13.57 3.41
C GLU A 67 -9.80 -14.85 3.74
N TRP A 68 -8.75 -15.16 2.98
CA TRP A 68 -7.91 -16.33 3.27
C TRP A 68 -7.20 -16.18 4.61
N SER A 69 -6.61 -15.02 4.87
CA SER A 69 -5.88 -14.75 6.11
C SER A 69 -6.79 -14.73 7.33
N SER A 70 -8.07 -14.32 7.22
CA SER A 70 -9.03 -14.38 8.34
C SER A 70 -9.29 -15.79 8.87
N LYS A 71 -9.00 -16.82 8.07
CA LYS A 71 -9.15 -18.23 8.41
C LYS A 71 -7.89 -18.85 9.02
N GLN A 72 -6.76 -18.13 9.02
CA GLN A 72 -5.48 -18.64 9.49
C GLN A 72 -5.24 -18.36 10.99
N GLU A 73 -4.38 -19.17 11.62
CA GLU A 73 -3.96 -18.96 13.00
C GLU A 73 -3.12 -17.68 13.16
N ILE A 74 -3.16 -17.07 14.36
CA ILE A 74 -2.42 -15.84 14.66
C ILE A 74 -0.90 -16.04 14.52
N SER A 75 -0.39 -17.20 14.90
CA SER A 75 1.03 -17.60 14.74
C SER A 75 1.49 -17.46 13.28
N PHE A 76 0.70 -17.99 12.35
CA PHE A 76 0.96 -17.92 10.91
C PHE A 76 1.03 -16.48 10.39
N LEU A 77 0.12 -15.61 10.85
CA LEU A 77 0.13 -14.20 10.45
C LEU A 77 1.35 -13.45 10.98
N ASN A 78 1.82 -13.82 12.18
CA ASN A 78 3.02 -13.22 12.77
C ASN A 78 4.28 -13.61 11.98
N GLU A 79 4.39 -14.85 11.53
CA GLU A 79 5.50 -15.30 10.67
C GLU A 79 5.54 -14.52 9.35
N MET A 80 4.38 -14.34 8.72
CA MET A 80 4.27 -13.52 7.51
C MET A 80 4.68 -12.06 7.73
N ASN A 81 4.30 -11.47 8.87
CA ASN A 81 4.72 -10.11 9.22
C ASN A 81 6.23 -10.03 9.47
N GLN A 82 6.82 -11.08 10.05
CA GLN A 82 8.25 -11.12 10.30
C GLN A 82 9.06 -11.08 9.01
N ILE A 83 8.57 -11.67 7.91
CA ILE A 83 9.24 -11.59 6.60
C ILE A 83 9.38 -10.15 6.11
N ILE A 84 8.36 -9.31 6.33
CA ILE A 84 8.41 -7.89 5.95
C ILE A 84 9.45 -7.17 6.82
N VAL A 85 9.44 -7.44 8.13
CA VAL A 85 10.39 -6.85 9.09
C VAL A 85 11.83 -7.24 8.73
N ASP A 86 12.07 -8.52 8.45
CA ASP A 86 13.39 -9.04 8.10
C ASP A 86 13.92 -8.42 6.80
N GLU A 87 13.06 -8.22 5.79
CA GLU A 87 13.42 -7.53 4.56
C GLU A 87 13.84 -6.07 4.82
N ILE A 88 13.06 -5.36 5.65
CA ILE A 88 13.36 -3.97 6.04
C ILE A 88 14.70 -3.89 6.78
N ILE A 89 14.95 -4.81 7.72
CA ILE A 89 16.18 -4.83 8.52
C ILE A 89 17.39 -5.21 7.66
N LYS A 90 17.24 -6.22 6.80
CA LYS A 90 18.34 -6.79 6.02
C LYS A 90 18.89 -5.80 5.00
N ASN A 91 18.03 -4.95 4.41
CA ASN A 91 18.34 -3.84 3.49
C ASN A 91 19.67 -4.01 2.72
N THR A 92 19.83 -5.16 2.05
CA THR A 92 21.14 -5.54 1.50
C THR A 92 21.33 -4.87 0.14
N PRO A 93 22.40 -4.08 -0.06
CA PRO A 93 22.68 -3.46 -1.35
C PRO A 93 22.76 -4.48 -2.48
N LEU A 94 22.06 -4.24 -3.58
CA LEU A 94 22.08 -5.09 -4.76
C LEU A 94 22.89 -4.42 -5.87
N LYS A 95 24.03 -5.02 -6.27
CA LYS A 95 24.97 -4.42 -7.24
C LYS A 95 24.33 -3.82 -8.49
N ASN A 96 23.28 -4.45 -9.02
CA ASN A 96 22.64 -4.02 -10.28
C ASN A 96 21.40 -3.14 -10.07
N TYR A 97 20.84 -3.10 -8.85
CA TYR A 97 19.53 -2.52 -8.57
C TYR A 97 19.49 -1.73 -7.25
N ASP A 98 20.63 -1.20 -6.80
CA ASP A 98 20.77 -0.59 -5.48
C ASP A 98 19.74 0.53 -5.21
N GLU A 99 19.55 1.46 -6.17
CA GLU A 99 18.56 2.53 -6.07
C GLU A 99 17.12 2.00 -5.98
N LEU A 100 16.81 0.96 -6.75
CA LEU A 100 15.49 0.31 -6.73
C LEU A 100 15.28 -0.39 -5.39
N ASN A 101 16.26 -1.16 -4.91
CA ASN A 101 16.20 -1.88 -3.66
C ASN A 101 16.03 -0.94 -2.47
N LYS A 102 16.80 0.15 -2.43
CA LYS A 102 16.66 1.17 -1.39
C LYS A 102 15.27 1.81 -1.42
N THR A 103 14.81 2.23 -2.61
CA THR A 103 13.47 2.81 -2.76
C THR A 103 12.37 1.84 -2.36
N TYR A 104 12.55 0.55 -2.67
CA TYR A 104 11.65 -0.53 -2.30
C TYR A 104 11.58 -0.69 -0.79
N VAL A 105 12.72 -0.84 -0.11
CA VAL A 105 12.79 -0.99 1.34
C VAL A 105 12.23 0.24 2.07
N ASP A 106 12.63 1.46 1.68
CA ASP A 106 12.14 2.71 2.26
C ASP A 106 10.61 2.84 2.11
N SER A 107 10.08 2.42 0.94
CA SER A 107 8.64 2.46 0.68
C SER A 107 7.89 1.39 1.46
N LEU A 108 8.46 0.19 1.57
CA LEU A 108 7.90 -0.93 2.34
C LEU A 108 7.83 -0.57 3.83
N GLU A 109 8.84 0.10 4.37
CA GLU A 109 8.87 0.56 5.76
C GLU A 109 7.72 1.54 6.06
N ILE A 110 7.53 2.56 5.23
CA ILE A 110 6.42 3.51 5.42
C ILE A 110 5.07 2.81 5.24
N TYR A 111 4.94 1.96 4.23
CA TYR A 111 3.72 1.19 4.00
C TYR A 111 3.35 0.36 5.22
N TYR A 112 4.32 -0.37 5.78
CA TYR A 112 4.16 -1.18 6.99
C TYR A 112 3.81 -0.34 8.22
N LYS A 113 4.50 0.79 8.45
CA LYS A 113 4.20 1.71 9.57
C LYS A 113 2.77 2.25 9.53
N VAL A 114 2.28 2.62 8.35
CA VAL A 114 0.90 3.07 8.17
C VAL A 114 -0.07 1.94 8.52
N LEU A 115 0.17 0.72 8.02
CA LEU A 115 -0.67 -0.44 8.30
C LEU A 115 -0.72 -0.80 9.79
N CYS A 116 0.42 -0.83 10.48
CA CYS A 116 0.47 -1.08 11.93
C CYS A 116 -0.27 -0.01 12.74
N SER A 117 -0.22 1.25 12.30
CA SER A 117 -0.93 2.35 12.97
C SER A 117 -2.45 2.19 12.92
N MET A 118 -2.97 1.60 11.85
CA MET A 118 -4.41 1.30 11.74
C MET A 118 -4.84 0.15 12.66
N GLN A 119 -3.98 -0.85 12.89
CA GLN A 119 -4.29 -1.99 13.75
C GLN A 119 -4.49 -1.63 15.22
N LEU A 120 -3.74 -0.64 15.74
CA LEU A 120 -3.80 -0.22 17.14
C LEU A 120 -5.15 0.41 17.53
N SER A 121 -6.00 0.74 16.55
CA SER A 121 -7.32 1.35 16.77
C SER A 121 -8.47 0.33 16.95
N GLN A 122 -8.24 -0.97 16.76
CA GLN A 122 -9.29 -2.00 16.83
C GLN A 122 -9.20 -2.86 18.11
N THR A 123 -9.88 -2.43 19.17
CA THR A 123 -10.12 -3.23 20.38
C THR A 123 -11.55 -3.79 20.39
N GLY A 124 -11.70 -5.12 20.39
CA GLY A 124 -12.94 -5.85 20.77
C GLY A 124 -13.68 -6.56 19.62
N ASN A 125 -13.93 -7.88 19.76
CA ASN A 125 -14.82 -8.77 18.98
C ASN A 125 -14.91 -8.56 17.45
N SER A 126 -13.86 -8.01 16.81
CA SER A 126 -13.95 -7.44 15.46
C SER A 126 -13.64 -8.41 14.32
N SER A 127 -12.98 -9.54 14.57
CA SER A 127 -12.49 -10.42 13.50
C SER A 127 -13.62 -11.13 12.73
N GLU A 128 -14.63 -11.64 13.43
CA GLU A 128 -15.80 -12.30 12.80
C GLU A 128 -16.61 -11.31 11.95
N ARG A 129 -16.91 -10.12 12.48
CA ARG A 129 -17.61 -9.05 11.75
C ARG A 129 -16.84 -8.58 10.52
N ILE A 130 -15.53 -8.39 10.64
CA ILE A 130 -14.67 -8.01 9.51
C ILE A 130 -14.67 -9.10 8.44
N SER A 131 -14.64 -10.38 8.84
CA SER A 131 -14.71 -11.49 7.89
C SER A 131 -16.05 -11.52 7.16
N GLU A 132 -17.18 -11.30 7.86
CA GLU A 132 -18.51 -11.21 7.25
C GLU A 132 -18.63 -10.03 6.27
N GLU A 133 -18.09 -8.86 6.63
CA GLU A 133 -18.05 -7.68 5.76
C GLU A 133 -17.21 -7.93 4.50
N ILE A 134 -16.04 -8.55 4.63
CA ILE A 134 -15.20 -8.93 3.48
C ILE A 134 -15.91 -9.95 2.58
N SER A 135 -16.50 -11.00 3.15
CA SER A 135 -17.26 -11.99 2.38
C SER A 135 -18.46 -11.34 1.67
N THR A 136 -19.10 -10.34 2.28
CA THR A 136 -20.18 -9.58 1.63
C THR A 136 -19.68 -8.79 0.41
N LEU A 137 -18.52 -8.13 0.53
CA LEU A 137 -17.90 -7.41 -0.60
C LEU A 137 -17.52 -8.35 -1.73
N LEU A 138 -16.96 -9.52 -1.40
CA LEU A 138 -16.58 -10.57 -2.36
C LEU A 138 -17.80 -11.12 -3.10
N ASN A 139 -18.86 -11.47 -2.36
CA ASN A 139 -20.11 -11.97 -2.93
C ASN A 139 -20.81 -10.92 -3.81
N ALA A 140 -20.63 -9.64 -3.50
CA ALA A 140 -21.16 -8.54 -4.29
C ALA A 140 -20.32 -8.20 -5.53
N HIS A 141 -19.16 -8.84 -5.73
CA HIS A 141 -18.21 -8.58 -6.81
C HIS A 141 -17.89 -7.10 -6.99
N ILE A 142 -17.70 -6.37 -5.88
CA ILE A 142 -17.43 -4.93 -5.92
C ILE A 142 -16.00 -4.69 -6.43
N THR A 143 -15.89 -4.05 -7.59
CA THR A 143 -14.59 -3.61 -8.13
C THR A 143 -14.11 -2.34 -7.44
N PHE A 144 -12.80 -2.07 -7.46
CA PHE A 144 -12.24 -0.81 -6.95
C PHE A 144 -12.84 0.40 -7.68
N THR A 145 -13.02 0.30 -8.99
CA THR A 145 -13.69 1.31 -9.81
C THR A 145 -15.10 1.64 -9.28
N SER A 146 -15.86 0.61 -8.89
CA SER A 146 -17.22 0.78 -8.35
C SER A 146 -17.18 1.37 -6.94
N LEU A 147 -16.32 0.86 -6.07
CA LEU A 147 -16.12 1.39 -4.71
C LEU A 147 -15.72 2.87 -4.76
N LYS A 148 -14.78 3.24 -5.62
CA LYS A 148 -14.35 4.63 -5.81
C LYS A 148 -15.50 5.54 -6.22
N LYS A 149 -16.41 5.09 -7.10
CA LYS A 149 -17.60 5.86 -7.47
C LYS A 149 -18.52 6.08 -6.26
N ILE A 150 -18.77 5.03 -5.48
CA ILE A 150 -19.59 5.11 -4.25
C ILE A 150 -18.98 6.11 -3.25
N LEU A 151 -17.68 5.99 -2.98
CA LEU A 151 -16.96 6.87 -2.06
C LEU A 151 -16.95 8.35 -2.51
N CYS A 152 -17.01 8.60 -3.82
CA CYS A 152 -17.11 9.96 -4.36
C CYS A 152 -18.50 10.58 -4.22
N ILE A 153 -19.54 9.78 -3.99
CA ILE A 153 -20.93 10.27 -3.82
C ILE A 153 -21.19 10.72 -2.39
N VAL A 154 -20.44 10.21 -1.41
CA VAL A 154 -20.60 10.56 0.01
C VAL A 154 -20.33 12.06 0.19
N PRO A 155 -21.28 12.84 0.72
CA PRO A 155 -21.14 14.28 0.92
C PRO A 155 -20.20 14.54 2.10
N GLN A 156 -18.90 14.42 1.86
CA GLN A 156 -17.77 14.83 2.72
C GLN A 156 -16.46 14.52 1.98
N ASN A 157 -15.48 15.43 2.05
CA ASN A 157 -14.16 15.23 1.41
C ASN A 157 -13.45 13.94 1.85
N THR A 158 -13.84 13.38 3.00
CA THR A 158 -13.33 12.12 3.56
C THR A 158 -13.47 10.94 2.60
N GLY A 159 -14.60 10.78 1.91
CA GLY A 159 -14.80 9.65 0.98
C GLY A 159 -13.85 9.73 -0.22
N LYS A 160 -13.70 10.93 -0.79
CA LYS A 160 -12.74 11.19 -1.87
C LYS A 160 -11.29 10.96 -1.42
N LEU A 161 -10.92 11.44 -0.24
CA LEU A 161 -9.59 11.24 0.34
C LEU A 161 -9.31 9.75 0.61
N PHE A 162 -10.28 9.02 1.13
CA PHE A 162 -10.17 7.57 1.34
C PHE A 162 -10.04 6.81 0.02
N SER A 163 -10.80 7.19 -1.01
CA SER A 163 -10.64 6.60 -2.34
C SER A 163 -9.24 6.79 -2.91
N LYS A 164 -8.62 7.95 -2.64
CA LYS A 164 -7.27 8.27 -3.07
C LYS A 164 -6.20 7.57 -2.25
N PHE A 165 -6.42 7.45 -0.95
CA PHE A 165 -5.62 6.61 -0.07
C PHE A 165 -5.57 5.16 -0.58
N LEU A 166 -6.73 4.56 -0.87
CA LEU A 166 -6.83 3.20 -1.42
C LEU A 166 -6.17 3.09 -2.79
N GLU A 167 -6.41 4.04 -3.70
CA GLU A 167 -5.78 4.06 -5.03
C GLU A 167 -4.26 3.97 -4.93
N GLU A 168 -3.64 4.85 -4.14
CA GLU A 168 -2.18 4.90 -4.01
C GLU A 168 -1.63 3.66 -3.27
N SER A 169 -2.42 3.06 -2.38
CA SER A 169 -2.10 1.77 -1.73
C SER A 169 -2.00 0.62 -2.74
N LEU A 170 -2.96 0.52 -3.66
CA LEU A 170 -2.97 -0.49 -4.73
C LEU A 170 -1.84 -0.25 -5.73
N LYS A 171 -1.57 1.02 -6.07
CA LYS A 171 -0.41 1.40 -6.90
C LYS A 171 0.91 0.95 -6.28
N LEU A 172 1.06 1.08 -4.96
CA LEU A 172 2.23 0.59 -4.24
C LEU A 172 2.38 -0.92 -4.32
N GLU A 173 1.32 -1.68 -4.10
CA GLU A 173 1.36 -3.15 -4.22
C GLU A 173 1.81 -3.60 -5.60
N ILE A 174 1.28 -2.98 -6.66
CA ILE A 174 1.72 -3.25 -8.03
C ILE A 174 3.22 -2.95 -8.19
N SER A 175 3.67 -1.81 -7.68
CA SER A 175 5.07 -1.42 -7.79
C SER A 175 6.00 -2.35 -6.99
N PHE A 176 5.55 -2.87 -5.85
CA PHE A 176 6.30 -3.87 -5.07
C PHE A 176 6.42 -5.18 -5.85
N ILE A 177 5.33 -5.66 -6.45
CA ILE A 177 5.36 -6.86 -7.29
C ILE A 177 6.34 -6.69 -8.46
N ILE A 178 6.31 -5.55 -9.16
CA ILE A 178 7.24 -5.29 -10.28
C ILE A 178 8.68 -5.23 -9.77
N ALA A 179 8.94 -4.53 -8.66
CA ALA A 179 10.27 -4.42 -8.08
C ALA A 179 10.82 -5.80 -7.67
N ASP A 180 10.02 -6.62 -6.99
CA ASP A 180 10.37 -7.99 -6.61
C ASP A 180 10.68 -8.84 -7.86
N LEU A 181 9.88 -8.75 -8.92
CA LEU A 181 10.15 -9.45 -10.18
C LEU A 181 11.45 -9.00 -10.86
N ILE A 182 11.85 -7.73 -10.73
CA ILE A 182 13.14 -7.25 -11.27
C ILE A 182 14.30 -7.77 -10.41
N ILE A 183 14.19 -7.64 -9.09
CA ILE A 183 15.21 -8.02 -8.12
C ILE A 183 15.48 -9.53 -8.17
N THR A 184 14.43 -10.33 -8.32
CA THR A 184 14.49 -11.80 -8.42
C THR A 184 14.70 -12.33 -9.84
N GLU A 185 14.98 -11.44 -10.80
CA GLU A 185 15.20 -11.76 -12.22
C GLU A 185 13.99 -12.40 -12.96
N GLY A 186 12.79 -12.35 -12.37
CA GLY A 186 11.53 -12.71 -13.03
C GLY A 186 11.19 -11.83 -14.25
N ILE A 187 11.63 -10.58 -14.26
CA ILE A 187 11.72 -9.71 -15.45
C ILE A 187 13.19 -9.61 -15.84
N LYS A 188 13.57 -10.29 -16.93
CA LYS A 188 14.97 -10.36 -17.35
C LYS A 188 15.43 -9.04 -17.98
N LYS A 189 16.54 -8.50 -17.47
CA LYS A 189 17.27 -7.33 -18.01
C LYS A 189 16.36 -6.14 -18.34
N PRO A 190 15.61 -5.60 -17.37
CA PRO A 190 14.78 -4.42 -17.61
C PRO A 190 15.64 -3.24 -18.09
N LYS A 191 15.09 -2.44 -19.01
CA LYS A 191 15.76 -1.23 -19.49
C LYS A 191 16.03 -0.28 -18.32
N LYS A 192 17.20 0.37 -18.27
CA LYS A 192 17.54 1.34 -17.22
C LYS A 192 16.49 2.46 -17.05
N LEU A 193 15.88 2.89 -18.14
CA LEU A 193 14.78 3.87 -18.12
C LEU A 193 13.54 3.34 -17.39
N TYR A 194 13.20 2.07 -17.57
CA TYR A 194 12.08 1.42 -16.89
C TYR A 194 12.31 1.32 -15.38
N ILE A 195 13.55 1.02 -14.95
CA ILE A 195 13.91 1.02 -13.52
C ILE A 195 13.75 2.42 -12.91
N LYS A 196 14.24 3.47 -13.60
CA LYS A 196 14.08 4.86 -13.14
C LYS A 196 12.62 5.27 -13.05
N GLU A 197 11.82 4.85 -14.03
CA GLU A 197 10.39 5.08 -14.04
C GLU A 197 9.71 4.44 -12.82
N LEU A 198 10.03 3.16 -12.55
CA LEU A 198 9.53 2.44 -11.38
C LEU A 198 9.92 3.12 -10.07
N VAL A 199 11.19 3.51 -9.91
CA VAL A 199 11.67 4.26 -8.73
C VAL A 199 10.88 5.55 -8.53
N SER A 200 10.71 6.34 -9.61
CA SER A 200 9.94 7.59 -9.56
C SER A 200 8.47 7.33 -9.22
N PHE A 201 7.88 6.27 -9.77
CA PHE A 201 6.52 5.87 -9.51
C PHE A 201 6.33 5.48 -8.04
N MET A 202 7.19 4.61 -7.50
CA MET A 202 7.17 4.20 -6.08
C MET A 202 7.27 5.40 -5.14
N LEU A 203 8.24 6.29 -5.37
CA LEU A 203 8.43 7.49 -4.55
C LEU A 203 7.24 8.44 -4.59
N LYS A 204 6.56 8.55 -5.73
CA LYS A 204 5.33 9.35 -5.88
C LYS A 204 4.19 8.70 -5.11
N SER A 205 3.97 7.40 -5.31
CA SER A 205 2.87 6.66 -4.69
C SER A 205 3.01 6.59 -3.16
N ILE A 206 4.21 6.31 -2.62
CA ILE A 206 4.41 6.23 -1.16
C ILE A 206 4.20 7.55 -0.45
N LYS A 207 4.65 8.66 -1.05
CA LYS A 207 4.40 10.01 -0.51
C LYS A 207 2.93 10.32 -0.47
N ARG A 208 2.18 9.99 -1.53
CA ARG A 208 0.75 10.25 -1.60
C ARG A 208 -0.03 9.35 -0.64
N TYR A 209 0.28 8.06 -0.63
CA TYR A 209 -0.30 7.09 0.30
C TYR A 209 -0.14 7.54 1.75
N GLY A 210 1.10 7.83 2.18
CA GLY A 210 1.35 8.32 3.53
C GLY A 210 0.70 9.67 3.80
N ALA A 211 0.66 10.58 2.82
CA ALA A 211 0.06 11.90 3.00
C ALA A 211 -1.46 11.82 3.19
N TYR A 212 -2.14 10.95 2.44
CA TYR A 212 -3.55 10.66 2.67
C TYR A 212 -3.79 9.97 4.01
N ALA A 213 -2.93 9.03 4.41
CA ALA A 213 -3.02 8.39 5.72
C ALA A 213 -2.94 9.41 6.87
N ILE A 214 -2.00 10.35 6.81
CA ILE A 214 -1.87 11.45 7.79
C ILE A 214 -3.11 12.34 7.78
N THR A 215 -3.58 12.74 6.59
CA THR A 215 -4.75 13.62 6.44
C THR A 215 -6.02 12.98 7.01
N LEU A 216 -6.17 11.67 6.82
CA LEU A 216 -7.25 10.85 7.36
C LEU A 216 -7.04 10.45 8.83
N LYS A 217 -5.92 10.85 9.44
CA LYS A 217 -5.51 10.49 10.82
C LYS A 217 -5.35 8.99 11.05
N LEU A 218 -5.04 8.24 10.00
CA LEU A 218 -4.76 6.80 10.05
C LEU A 218 -3.31 6.51 10.44
N TRP A 219 -2.43 7.51 10.30
CA TRP A 219 -1.04 7.42 10.68
C TRP A 219 -0.55 8.77 11.21
N THR A 220 0.17 8.76 12.33
CA THR A 220 0.89 9.92 12.83
C THR A 220 2.37 9.61 12.79
N PRO A 221 3.16 10.21 11.87
CA PRO A 221 4.56 9.90 11.75
C PRO A 221 5.33 10.37 12.99
N GLU A 222 6.12 9.45 13.55
CA GLU A 222 7.15 9.77 14.54
C GLU A 222 8.39 10.31 13.82
N ASN A 223 9.15 11.19 14.49
CA ASN A 223 10.46 11.69 14.04
C ASN A 223 10.49 12.27 12.61
N VAL A 224 9.51 13.12 12.28
CA VAL A 224 9.35 13.74 10.95
C VAL A 224 10.63 14.39 10.40
N TYR A 225 11.51 14.90 11.27
CA TYR A 225 12.75 15.59 10.87
C TYR A 225 13.92 14.66 10.53
N GLU A 226 13.89 13.41 10.98
CA GLU A 226 15.03 12.47 10.83
C GLU A 226 14.96 11.70 9.51
N ASN A 227 13.75 11.53 8.96
CA ASN A 227 13.55 10.84 7.70
C ASN A 227 12.99 11.80 6.64
N HIS A 228 13.82 12.09 5.63
CA HIS A 228 13.48 13.01 4.54
C HIS A 228 12.24 12.58 3.72
N LEU A 229 11.98 11.28 3.59
CA LEU A 229 10.76 10.80 2.93
C LEU A 229 9.52 11.06 3.79
N ILE A 230 9.59 10.81 5.10
CA ILE A 230 8.52 11.12 6.06
C ILE A 230 8.23 12.62 6.12
N ASN A 231 9.28 13.46 6.12
CA ASN A 231 9.13 14.91 6.06
C ASN A 231 8.34 15.35 4.81
N LYS A 232 8.76 14.89 3.62
CA LYS A 232 8.07 15.19 2.36
C LYS A 232 6.61 14.73 2.36
N THR A 233 6.34 13.58 2.95
CA THR A 233 4.98 13.05 3.12
C THR A 233 4.14 13.93 4.04
N SER A 234 4.71 14.44 5.14
CA SER A 234 4.02 15.32 6.09
C SER A 234 3.72 16.71 5.50
N ILE A 235 4.64 17.26 4.71
CA ILE A 235 4.42 18.51 3.95
C ILE A 235 3.28 18.33 2.95
N LEU A 236 3.29 17.23 2.20
CA LEU A 236 2.23 16.93 1.24
C LEU A 236 0.88 16.73 1.94
N ALA A 237 0.83 16.07 3.09
CA ALA A 237 -0.39 15.92 3.89
C ALA A 237 -0.98 17.27 4.29
N THR A 238 -0.12 18.20 4.71
CA THR A 238 -0.54 19.57 5.06
C THR A 238 -1.13 20.30 3.85
N THR A 239 -0.51 20.15 2.68
CA THR A 239 -1.03 20.73 1.42
C THR A 239 -2.41 20.16 1.07
N ILE A 240 -2.56 18.83 1.11
CA ILE A 240 -3.84 18.15 0.86
C ILE A 240 -4.91 18.59 1.86
N ALA A 241 -4.55 18.72 3.15
CA ALA A 241 -5.49 19.18 4.18
C ALA A 241 -5.97 20.61 3.92
N LEU A 242 -5.07 21.52 3.51
CA LEU A 242 -5.42 22.89 3.14
C LEU A 242 -6.36 22.93 1.93
N ASP A 243 -6.04 22.20 0.87
CA ASP A 243 -6.84 22.14 -0.37
C ASP A 243 -8.25 21.58 -0.13
N ASN A 244 -8.43 20.76 0.92
CA ASN A 244 -9.70 20.16 1.28
C ASN A 244 -10.43 20.88 2.44
N ASN A 245 -9.97 22.09 2.82
CA ASN A 245 -10.51 22.88 3.94
C ASN A 245 -10.49 22.13 5.30
N LEU A 246 -9.57 21.19 5.46
CA LEU A 246 -9.37 20.42 6.70
C LEU A 246 -8.32 21.07 7.62
N GLY A 247 -7.62 22.12 7.15
CA GLY A 247 -6.68 22.88 7.96
C GLY A 247 -7.36 23.66 9.10
N LYS A 248 -6.67 23.81 10.23
CA LYS A 248 -7.09 24.78 11.26
C LYS A 248 -6.99 26.18 10.66
N LYS A 249 -8.12 26.88 10.51
CA LYS A 249 -8.11 28.33 10.32
C LYS A 249 -7.49 28.95 11.57
N ILE A 250 -6.26 29.45 11.46
CA ILE A 250 -5.69 30.28 12.52
C ILE A 250 -6.39 31.63 12.40
N ALA A 251 -7.28 31.94 13.36
CA ALA A 251 -7.85 33.28 13.45
C ALA A 251 -6.71 34.30 13.60
N ILE A 252 -6.84 35.46 12.95
CA ILE A 252 -5.84 36.54 13.01
C ILE A 252 -5.49 36.90 14.47
N ASP A 253 -6.48 36.81 15.34
CA ASP A 253 -6.37 37.06 16.78
C ASP A 253 -5.38 36.11 17.47
N HIS A 254 -5.26 34.86 16.99
CA HIS A 254 -4.29 33.88 17.49
C HIS A 254 -2.87 34.17 16.97
N LEU A 255 -2.72 34.63 15.73
CA LEU A 255 -1.44 35.07 15.19
C LEU A 255 -0.91 36.31 15.92
N GLN A 256 -1.78 37.27 16.20
CA GLN A 256 -1.43 38.46 16.98
C GLN A 256 -0.94 38.09 18.38
N LYS A 257 -1.56 37.11 19.02
CA LYS A 257 -1.18 36.63 20.35
C LYS A 257 0.16 35.87 20.39
N MET A 258 0.52 35.19 19.30
CA MET A 258 1.83 34.52 19.17
C MET A 258 2.97 35.49 18.83
N LEU A 259 2.67 36.59 18.15
CA LEU A 259 3.66 37.63 17.78
C LEU A 259 3.88 38.68 18.86
N SER A 260 3.09 38.66 19.95
CA SER A 260 3.19 39.58 21.08
C SER A 260 3.84 38.95 22.33
N THR A 261 4.37 37.72 22.19
CA THR A 261 5.32 37.07 23.12
C THR A 261 6.70 37.03 22.48
#